data_AF-A0A195D1R0-F1
#
_entry.id   AF-A0A195D1R0-F1
#
_cell.length_a   1.000
_cell.length_b   1.000
_cell.length_c   1.000
_cell.angle_alpha   90.00
_cell.angle_beta   90.00
_cell.angle_gamma   90.00
#
_symmetry.space_group_name_H-M   'P 1'
#
loop_
_entity.id
_entity.type
_entity.pdbx_description
1 polymer ?
#
loop_
_entity_poly.entity_id
_entity_poly.type
_entity_poly.pdbx_seq_one_letter_code
_entity_poly.pdbx_strand_id
1 'polypeptide(L)'
;MPKTRELSEGKRAQIIVLHSIGLSQVQIAKKIKCSRCAVQTTIKRYNDTKQFKSRSGRGRKRKTTAREDRYLKQKAFIKIVLFISL
;
A
#
# COMPACT_ATOMS: atom_id res chain seq x y z
N MET A 1 -2.44 -6.05 -13.00
CA MET A 1 -3.11 -5.96 -11.68
C MET A 1 -2.65 -7.14 -10.83
N PRO A 2 -2.51 -7.00 -9.50
CA PRO A 2 -2.23 -8.15 -8.64
C PRO A 2 -3.34 -9.20 -8.80
N LYS A 3 -2.97 -10.44 -9.10
CA LYS A 3 -3.92 -11.53 -9.36
C LYS A 3 -4.59 -12.05 -8.08
N THR A 4 -3.98 -11.82 -6.92
CA THR A 4 -4.43 -12.33 -5.63
C THR A 4 -4.38 -11.25 -4.55
N ARG A 5 -5.23 -11.42 -3.54
CA ARG A 5 -5.25 -10.56 -2.34
C ARG A 5 -3.92 -10.67 -1.61
N GLU A 6 -3.45 -9.53 -1.10
CA GLU A 6 -2.21 -9.50 -0.32
C GLU A 6 -2.32 -10.29 0.99
N LEU A 7 -1.18 -10.80 1.46
CA LEU A 7 -1.08 -11.40 2.79
C LEU A 7 -1.41 -10.38 3.88
N SER A 8 -2.18 -10.80 4.88
CA SER A 8 -2.43 -10.00 6.07
C SER A 8 -1.15 -9.72 6.84
N GLU A 9 -1.14 -8.64 7.62
CA GLU A 9 0.03 -8.24 8.42
C GLU A 9 0.44 -9.33 9.42
N GLY A 10 -0.54 -9.98 10.06
CA GLY A 10 -0.27 -11.10 10.98
C GLY A 10 0.43 -12.27 10.30
N LYS A 11 0.02 -12.66 9.07
CA LYS A 11 0.71 -13.72 8.33
C LYS A 11 2.13 -13.31 7.93
N ARG A 12 2.35 -12.04 7.58
CA ARG A 12 3.70 -11.53 7.29
C ARG A 12 4.60 -11.57 8.52
N ALA A 13 4.10 -11.17 9.68
CA ALA A 13 4.84 -11.26 10.94
C ALA A 13 5.21 -12.72 11.26
N GLN A 14 4.27 -13.66 11.13
CA GLN A 14 4.54 -15.08 11.33
C GLN A 14 5.62 -15.62 10.39
N ILE A 15 5.61 -15.23 9.11
CA ILE A 15 6.66 -15.60 8.15
C ILE A 15 8.03 -15.15 8.64
N ILE A 16 8.16 -13.91 9.10
CA ILE A 16 9.44 -13.36 9.56
C ILE A 16 9.93 -14.05 10.84
N VAL A 17 9.03 -14.33 11.80
CA VAL A 17 9.38 -15.07 13.01
C VAL A 17 9.84 -16.50 12.69
N LEU A 18 9.15 -17.21 11.81
CA LEU A 18 9.57 -18.55 11.41
C LEU A 18 10.90 -18.54 10.64
N HIS A 19 11.14 -17.50 9.84
CA HIS A 19 12.41 -17.31 9.16
C HIS A 19 13.55 -17.02 10.14
N SER A 20 13.33 -16.23 11.19
CA SER A 20 14.36 -15.97 12.21
C SER A 20 14.71 -17.19 13.04
N ILE A 21 13.78 -18.15 13.17
CA ILE A 21 14.02 -19.45 13.81
C ILE A 21 14.85 -20.39 12.90
N GLY A 22 15.09 -20.01 11.64
CA GLY A 22 15.91 -20.78 10.70
C GLY A 22 15.14 -21.79 9.85
N LEU A 23 13.81 -21.74 9.83
CA LEU A 23 13.02 -22.60 8.95
C LEU A 23 13.23 -22.24 7.47
N SER A 24 13.27 -23.26 6.62
CA SER A 24 13.35 -23.06 5.18
C SER A 24 12.08 -22.40 4.62
N GLN A 25 12.21 -21.62 3.54
CA GLN A 25 11.08 -20.95 2.91
C GLN A 25 9.98 -21.93 2.45
N VAL A 26 10.35 -23.15 2.08
CA VAL A 26 9.41 -24.22 1.68
C VAL A 26 8.60 -24.73 2.87
N GLN A 27 9.25 -24.94 4.03
CA GLN A 27 8.56 -25.34 5.26
C GLN A 27 7.60 -24.25 5.74
N ILE A 28 8.03 -22.98 5.69
CA ILE A 28 7.19 -21.83 6.06
C ILE A 28 5.96 -21.75 5.16
N ALA A 29 6.14 -21.90 3.84
CA ALA A 29 5.07 -21.87 2.87
C ALA A 29 4.01 -22.95 3.16
N LYS A 30 4.44 -24.18 3.47
CA LYS A 30 3.56 -25.28 3.88
C LYS A 30 2.80 -24.97 5.17
N LYS A 31 3.49 -24.44 6.19
CA LYS A 31 2.91 -24.13 7.51
C LYS A 31 1.86 -23.02 7.45
N ILE A 32 2.12 -21.96 6.68
CA ILE A 32 1.24 -20.78 6.56
C ILE A 32 0.21 -20.92 5.42
N LYS A 33 0.31 -22.01 4.63
CA LYS A 33 -0.53 -22.29 3.45
C LYS A 33 -0.49 -21.11 2.46
N CYS A 34 0.72 -20.72 2.08
CA CYS A 34 0.96 -19.67 1.08
C CYS A 34 2.01 -20.11 0.06
N SER A 35 2.17 -19.38 -1.04
CA SER A 35 3.18 -19.72 -2.03
C SER A 35 4.59 -19.41 -1.50
N ARG A 36 5.58 -20.21 -1.89
CA ARG A 36 7.00 -19.94 -1.60
C ARG A 36 7.44 -18.55 -2.09
N CYS A 37 6.97 -18.11 -3.26
CA CYS A 37 7.22 -16.75 -3.77
C CYS A 37 6.70 -15.67 -2.82
N ALA A 38 5.54 -15.88 -2.19
CA ALA A 38 4.99 -14.93 -1.23
C ALA A 38 5.85 -14.84 0.04
N VAL A 39 6.40 -15.97 0.50
CA VAL A 39 7.38 -16.01 1.61
C VAL A 39 8.65 -15.23 1.22
N GLN A 40 9.24 -15.52 0.07
CA GLN A 40 10.46 -14.86 -0.42
C GLN A 40 10.29 -13.34 -0.55
N THR A 41 9.20 -12.90 -1.19
CA THR A 41 8.91 -11.47 -1.37
C THR A 41 8.64 -10.76 -0.04
N THR A 42 7.99 -11.43 0.91
CA THR A 42 7.77 -10.91 2.26
C THR A 42 9.10 -10.70 3.01
N ILE A 43 10.00 -11.68 2.97
CA ILE A 43 11.33 -11.59 3.61
C ILE A 43 12.13 -10.46 2.98
N LYS A 44 12.22 -10.42 1.64
CA LYS A 44 12.93 -9.34 0.92
C LYS A 44 12.39 -7.97 1.31
N ARG A 45 11.07 -7.78 1.26
CA ARG A 45 10.44 -6.51 1.61
C ARG A 45 10.69 -6.12 3.06
N TYR A 46 10.63 -7.08 4.00
CA TYR A 46 10.92 -6.82 5.40
C TYR A 46 12.38 -6.40 5.61
N ASN A 47 13.32 -6.98 4.88
CA ASN A 47 14.71 -6.55 4.94
C ASN A 47 14.89 -5.11 4.44
N ASP A 48 14.15 -4.70 3.41
CA ASP A 48 14.21 -3.34 2.86
C ASP A 48 13.55 -2.28 3.77
N THR A 49 12.39 -2.58 4.36
CA THR A 49 11.57 -1.57 5.07
C THR A 49 11.45 -1.77 6.57
N LYS A 50 11.78 -2.96 7.08
CA LYS A 50 11.54 -3.40 8.47
C LYS A 50 10.07 -3.20 8.92
N GLN A 51 9.14 -3.24 7.97
CA GLN A 51 7.71 -3.03 8.21
C GLN A 51 6.86 -4.18 7.67
N PHE A 52 5.84 -4.57 8.45
CA PHE A 52 4.86 -5.60 8.09
C PHE A 52 3.66 -5.04 7.30
N LYS A 53 3.43 -3.72 7.41
CA LYS A 53 2.34 -3.02 6.73
C LYS A 53 2.51 -3.00 5.21
N SER A 54 1.40 -3.01 4.48
CA SER A 54 1.44 -2.82 3.03
C SER A 54 1.90 -1.40 2.69
N ARG A 55 2.69 -1.25 1.62
CA ARG A 55 3.07 0.07 1.13
C ARG A 55 1.83 0.73 0.55
N SER A 56 1.55 1.97 0.93
CA SER A 56 0.58 2.78 0.22
C SER A 56 1.04 2.91 -1.23
N GLY A 57 0.12 2.64 -2.17
CA GLY A 57 0.39 2.92 -3.56
C GLY A 57 0.61 4.42 -3.77
N ARG A 58 1.38 4.80 -4.79
CA ARG A 58 1.57 6.22 -5.17
C ARG A 58 0.29 6.90 -5.67
N GLY A 59 -0.79 6.12 -5.87
CA GLY A 59 -2.03 6.60 -6.46
C GLY A 59 -1.87 7.03 -7.91
N ARG A 60 -2.95 7.54 -8.49
CA ARG A 60 -2.91 8.17 -9.81
C ARG A 60 -2.35 9.58 -9.66
N LYS A 61 -1.41 9.97 -10.52
CA LYS A 61 -0.94 11.36 -10.58
C LYS A 61 -2.13 12.30 -10.81
N ARG A 62 -2.15 13.42 -10.10
CA ARG A 62 -3.17 14.47 -10.28
C ARG A 62 -3.03 15.04 -11.69
N LYS A 63 -4.16 15.33 -12.33
CA LYS A 63 -4.17 16.02 -13.63
C LYS A 63 -3.86 17.50 -13.47
N THR A 64 -4.24 18.06 -12.33
CA THR A 64 -4.08 19.46 -11.98
C THR A 64 -2.92 19.68 -11.04
N THR A 65 -2.33 20.87 -11.13
CA THR A 65 -1.33 21.35 -10.18
C THR A 65 -1.98 22.01 -8.97
N ALA A 66 -1.24 22.17 -7.87
CA ALA A 66 -1.74 22.86 -6.68
C ALA A 66 -2.11 24.34 -6.94
N ARG A 67 -1.54 24.96 -7.97
CA ARG A 67 -1.90 26.33 -8.40
C ARG A 67 -3.25 26.34 -9.10
N GLU A 68 -3.47 25.42 -10.03
CA GLU A 68 -4.75 25.27 -10.73
C GLU A 68 -5.88 24.91 -9.77
N ASP A 69 -5.64 24.00 -8.82
CA ASP A 69 -6.63 23.66 -7.79
C ASP A 69 -7.04 24.87 -6.96
N ARG A 70 -6.09 25.75 -6.60
CA ARG A 70 -6.39 27.01 -5.89
C ARG A 70 -7.21 27.96 -6.75
N TYR A 71 -6.84 28.12 -8.02
CA TYR A 71 -7.58 28.97 -8.96
C TYR A 71 -9.02 28.47 -9.18
N LEU A 72 -9.19 27.16 -9.37
CA LEU A 72 -10.51 26.54 -9.53
C LEU A 72 -11.38 26.72 -8.27
N LYS A 73 -10.81 26.53 -7.07
CA LYS A 73 -11.52 26.77 -5.81
C LYS A 73 -11.96 28.23 -5.66
N GLN A 74 -11.07 29.18 -5.96
CA GLN A 74 -11.40 30.60 -5.89
C GLN A 74 -12.49 30.98 -6.90
N LYS A 75 -12.37 30.52 -8.15
CA LYS A 75 -13.37 30.76 -9.18
C LYS A 75 -14.73 30.15 -8.81
N ALA A 76 -14.74 28.94 -8.26
CA ALA A 76 -15.95 28.30 -7.77
C ALA A 76 -16.58 29.10 -6.62
N PHE A 77 -15.78 29.51 -5.63
CA PHE A 77 -16.24 30.31 -4.49
C PHE A 77 -16.85 31.65 -4.93
N ILE A 78 -16.14 32.40 -5.80
CA ILE A 78 -16.64 33.66 -6.36
C ILE A 78 -17.98 33.44 -7.07
N LYS A 79 -18.08 32.38 -7.89
CA LYS A 79 -19.31 32.08 -8.63
C LYS A 79 -20.48 31.74 -7.70
N ILE A 80 -20.23 31.02 -6.60
CA ILE A 80 -21.23 30.71 -5.57
C ILE A 80 -21.69 31.98 -4.85
N VAL A 81 -20.74 32.82 -4.41
CA VAL A 81 -21.06 34.08 -3.71
C VAL A 81 -21.86 35.01 -4.61
N LEU A 82 -21.46 35.18 -5.87
CA LEU A 82 -22.21 35.98 -6.85
C LEU A 82 -23.62 35.44 -7.11
N PHE A 83 -23.82 34.12 -7.08
CA PHE A 83 -25.13 33.51 -7.28
C PHE A 83 -26.07 33.69 -6.08
N ILE A 84 -25.55 33.73 -4.85
CA ILE A 84 -26.35 33.90 -3.63
C ILE A 84 -26.63 35.39 -3.34
N SER A 85 -25.84 36.30 -3.92
CA SER A 85 -25.96 37.75 -3.72
C SER A 85 -26.83 38.45 -4.78
N LEU A 86 -27.54 37.69 -5.61
CA LEU A 86 -28.43 38.11 -6.71
C LEU A 86 -29.85 37.63 -6.39
#